data_AF-A0A084W176-F1
#
_entry.id   AF-A0A084W176-F1
#
_cell.length_a   1.000
_cell.length_b   1.000
_cell.length_c   1.000
_cell.angle_alpha   90.00
_cell.angle_beta   90.00
_cell.angle_gamma   90.00
#
_symmetry.space_group_name_H-M   'P 1'
#
loop_
_entity.id
_entity.type
_entity.pdbx_description
1 polymer ?
#
loop_
_entity_poly.entity_id
_entity_poly.type
_entity_poly.pdbx_seq_one_letter_code
_entity_poly.pdbx_strand_id
1 'polypeptide(L)' 'MSYVSWIALIKSAEKTSAVQGNTRKVHYRFLDGREMVEEYSMDTGVILRRAWKTNRN' A
#
# COMPACT_ATOMS: atom_id res chain seq x y z
N MET A 1 -13.39 -4.33 -9.47
CA MET A 1 -12.05 -4.80 -9.90
C MET A 1 -11.91 -6.25 -9.49
N SER A 2 -11.44 -7.14 -10.36
CA SER A 2 -11.27 -8.57 -10.02
C SER A 2 -10.01 -8.77 -9.16
N TYR A 3 -9.93 -9.92 -8.49
CA TYR A 3 -8.72 -10.33 -7.74
C TYR A 3 -7.46 -10.31 -8.62
N VAL A 4 -7.58 -10.82 -9.85
CA VAL A 4 -6.47 -10.87 -10.82
C VAL A 4 -6.00 -9.46 -11.18
N SER A 5 -6.94 -8.54 -11.47
CA SER A 5 -6.61 -7.14 -11.78
C SER A 5 -5.97 -6.42 -10.60
N TRP A 6 -6.42 -6.71 -9.37
CA TRP A 6 -5.82 -6.14 -8.16
C TRP A 6 -4.37 -6.59 -7.96
N ILE A 7 -4.11 -7.90 -8.06
CA ILE A 7 -2.76 -8.44 -7.90
C ILE A 7 -1.82 -7.89 -8.98
N ALA A 8 -2.29 -7.76 -10.22
CA ALA A 8 -1.52 -7.14 -11.29
C ALA A 8 -1.17 -5.69 -10.97
N LEU A 9 -2.15 -4.90 -10.51
CA LEU A 9 -1.97 -3.50 -10.12
C LEU A 9 -0.94 -3.33 -8.99
N ILE A 10 -1.02 -4.17 -7.96
CA ILE A 10 -0.06 -4.15 -6.84
C ILE A 10 1.33 -4.55 -7.32
N LYS A 11 1.45 -5.58 -8.16
CA LYS A 11 2.76 -6.02 -8.68
C LYS A 11 3.43 -4.94 -9.53
N SER A 12 2.68 -4.23 -10.38
CA SER A 12 3.22 -3.17 -11.25
C SER A 12 3.55 -1.86 -10.53
N ALA A 13 3.06 -1.64 -9.32
CA ALA A 13 3.34 -0.42 -8.56
C ALA A 13 4.82 -0.33 -8.15
N GLU A 14 5.36 0.88 -8.16
CA GLU A 14 6.59 1.18 -7.44
C GLU A 14 6.31 1.17 -5.94
N LYS A 15 7.21 0.57 -5.16
CA LYS A 15 7.00 0.32 -3.73
C LYS A 15 8.16 0.85 -2.92
N THR A 16 7.86 1.62 -1.88
CA THR A 16 8.82 1.96 -0.83
C THR A 16 8.26 1.51 0.51
N SER A 17 9.13 1.21 1.47
CA SER A 17 8.69 0.79 2.80
C SER A 17 9.50 1.46 3.89
N ALA A 18 8.82 1.78 4.99
CA ALA A 18 9.44 2.28 6.22
C ALA A 18 8.87 1.53 7.42
N VAL A 19 9.69 1.32 8.44
CA VAL A 19 9.24 0.77 9.73
C VAL A 19 9.12 1.93 10.72
N GLN A 20 7.99 2.01 11.41
CA GLN A 20 7.73 3.02 12.43
C GLN A 20 7.11 2.33 13.65
N GLY A 21 7.90 2.19 14.73
CA GLY A 21 7.51 1.38 15.88
C GLY A 21 7.29 -0.08 15.47
N ASN A 22 6.12 -0.63 15.80
CA ASN A 22 5.77 -2.01 15.48
C ASN A 22 4.97 -2.18 14.18
N THR A 23 5.02 -1.18 13.30
CA THR A 23 4.25 -1.16 12.06
C THR A 23 5.17 -0.93 10.86
N ARG A 24 5.02 -1.75 9.82
CA ARG A 24 5.62 -1.49 8.50
C ARG A 24 4.61 -0.75 7.62
N LYS A 25 5.00 0.43 7.15
CA LYS A 25 4.25 1.20 6.16
C LYS A 25 4.83 0.90 4.79
N VAL A 26 3.99 0.47 3.85
CA VAL A 26 4.33 0.29 2.45
C VAL A 26 3.57 1.32 1.63
N HIS A 27 4.30 2.15 0.90
CA HIS A 27 3.74 3.11 -0.03
C HIS A 27 3.80 2.54 -1.44
N TYR A 28 2.66 2.57 -2.13
CA TYR A 28 2.50 2.14 -3.51
C TYR A 28 2.24 3.36 -4.39
N ARG A 29 3.10 3.56 -5.39
CA ARG A 29 2.90 4.54 -6.46
C ARG A 29 2.52 3.80 -7.73
N PHE A 30 1.31 4.04 -8.21
CA PHE A 30 0.77 3.38 -9.41
C PHE A 30 1.09 4.21 -10.67
N LEU A 31 1.08 3.54 -11.84
CA LEU A 31 1.40 4.16 -13.13
C LEU A 31 0.42 5.27 -13.53
N ASP A 32 -0.81 5.22 -13.02
CA ASP A 32 -1.85 6.23 -13.25
C ASP A 32 -1.76 7.43 -12.31
N GLY A 33 -0.69 7.52 -11.50
CA GLY A 33 -0.45 8.60 -10.57
C GLY A 33 -1.22 8.49 -9.25
N ARG A 34 -2.07 7.47 -9.07
CA ARG A 34 -2.68 7.20 -7.77
C ARG A 34 -1.61 6.70 -6.79
N GLU A 35 -1.85 6.98 -5.52
CA GLU A 35 -0.99 6.54 -4.42
C GLU A 35 -1.82 5.85 -3.35
N MET A 36 -1.26 4.80 -2.73
CA MET A 36 -1.89 4.06 -1.64
C MET A 36 -0.85 3.73 -0.57
N VAL A 37 -1.28 3.71 0.68
CA VAL A 37 -0.47 3.23 1.80
C VAL A 37 -1.13 2.01 2.42
N GLU A 38 -0.33 1.00 2.70
CA GLU A 38 -0.68 -0.12 3.58
C GLU A 38 0.18 -0.11 4.83
N GLU A 39 -0.44 -0.46 5.95
CA GLU A 39 0.21 -0.62 7.23
C GLU A 39 0.09 -2.07 7.67
N TYR A 40 1.21 -2.67 8.05
CA TYR A 40 1.30 -4.06 8.47
C TYR A 40 1.80 -4.13 9.92
N SER A 41 1.17 -4.97 10.74
CA SER A 41 1.72 -5.34 12.04
C SER A 41 3.00 -6.14 11.85
N MET A 42 4.06 -5.75 12.55
CA MET A 42 5.32 -6.51 12.53
C MET A 42 5.24 -7.80 13.35
N ASP A 43 4.28 -7.92 14.28
CA ASP A 43 4.08 -9.14 15.08
C ASP A 43 3.38 -10.25 14.28
N THR A 44 2.33 -9.87 13.53
CA THR A 44 1.42 -10.84 12.89
C THR A 44 1.54 -10.87 11.37
N GLY A 45 2.16 -9.86 10.76
CA GLY A 45 2.21 -9.69 9.30
C GLY A 45 0.86 -9.32 8.68
N VAL A 46 -0.18 -9.09 9.48
CA VAL A 46 -1.53 -8.75 9.00
C VAL A 46 -1.63 -7.26 8.67
N ILE A 47 -2.40 -6.94 7.64
CA ILE A 47 -2.73 -5.56 7.26
C ILE A 47 -3.61 -4.94 8.35
N LEU A 48 -3.12 -3.87 8.96
CA LEU A 48 -3.85 -3.02 9.90
C LEU A 48 -4.68 -1.97 9.17
N ARG A 49 -4.16 -1.42 8.07
CA ARG A 49 -4.80 -0.36 7.29
C ARG A 49 -4.40 -0.43 5.82
N ARG A 50 -5.36 -0.14 4.93
CA ARG A 50 -5.14 0.15 3.51
C ARG A 50 -5.92 1.40 3.15
N ALA A 51 -5.25 2.44 2.67
CA ALA A 51 -5.90 3.69 2.32
C ALA A 51 -5.29 4.32 1.06
N TRP A 52 -6.16 4.80 0.18
CA TRP A 52 -5.77 5.64 -0.95
C TRP A 52 -5.39 7.03 -0.44
N LYS A 53 -4.34 7.62 -1.00
CA LYS A 53 -4.02 9.01 -0.76
C LYS A 53 -5.02 9.87 -1.52
N THR A 54 -5.85 10.59 -0.80
CA THR A 54 -6.71 11.62 -1.39
C THR A 54 -5.92 12.92 -1.43
N ASN A 55 -5.81 13.54 -2.61
CA ASN A 55 -5.38 14.93 -2.69
C ASN A 55 -6.46 15.78 -1.99
N ARG A 56 -6.15 16.32 -0.82
CA ARG A 56 -6.89 17.47 -0.29
C ARG A 56 -6.40 18.68 -1.09
N ASN A 57 -7.22 19.10 -2.04
CA ASN A 57 -7.17 20.45 -2.58
C ASN A 57 -7.83 21.40 -1.57
#